data_AF-A0A7X9ZL81-F1
#
_entry.id   AF-A0A7X9ZL81-F1
#
_cell.length_a   1.000
_cell.length_b   1.000
_cell.length_c   1.000
_cell.angle_alpha   90.00
_cell.angle_beta   90.00
_cell.angle_gamma   90.00
#
_symmetry.space_group_name_H-M   'P 1'
#
loop_
_entity.id
_entity.type
_entity.pdbx_description
1 polymer ?
#
loop_
_entity_poly.entity_id
_entity_poly.type
_entity_poly.pdbx_seq_one_letter_code
_entity_poly.pdbx_strand_id
1 'polypeptide(L)'
;MTSCCGGALLSGCDGALSVASPGEGVIVVPAPTPAAPTPSPTPTPTPGTPAASCPSGTIDRGVIGSFRGCRIPSLITGTTTLAKLPGVAYEINGRVDVGIDIGGAGTAPGGQSAILTVAPGAIFYANELDADNDYLIVNRGSRMLAEGTETAPIIFTSGQNLRGTATDESQGQWGGIILAGRAPISNCNLGGVVGGAANCENVVEGTGTALYGGDAPADNSGVFRYVQIRYSGTILAEGVELQGLTLGGTGYGTAIDHVQIHNSSDDGIEIFGGRTNLKHIAITGADDDSLDYDVGWRGQVQFLLAVQKPTNTQSDNYMLEIDSNNGEDALPRTWGQIANFTFVHTTTGTNAAIRIRGGADSRFVNGIVTTPQACLNIVAGADAGGKTTIRAADSTPSTSSPVVTGTLGALQEYGPPLFHSIYFACGTNKYAASTVNGVSVTTAEQLAVVENAPSTNIVIGGTIGAALVNMYQIGTGPAAVTATNAANFNPAPATGLAAFFVNAPYLGAVSPTAGDPNATWFQRWTCNSNRINFGATSGACTALPVN
;
A
#
# COMPACT_ATOMS: atom_id res chain seq x y z
N MET A 1 46.40 13.33 -44.03
CA MET A 1 47.72 13.00 -44.61
C MET A 1 48.46 12.18 -43.57
N THR A 2 48.47 10.84 -43.70
CA THR A 2 49.61 10.00 -44.18
C THR A 2 50.76 9.96 -43.17
N SER A 3 51.38 8.84 -42.77
CA SER A 3 51.78 7.60 -43.47
C SER A 3 52.20 6.56 -42.38
N CYS A 4 52.12 5.23 -42.53
CA CYS A 4 53.09 4.32 -43.19
C CYS A 4 52.48 2.90 -43.19
N CYS A 5 52.35 2.18 -44.31
CA CYS A 5 53.32 1.37 -45.09
C CYS A 5 53.60 -0.05 -44.54
N GLY A 6 53.27 -1.07 -45.35
CA GLY A 6 53.68 -2.47 -45.20
C GLY A 6 52.85 -3.45 -46.06
N GLY A 7 53.17 -3.60 -47.36
CA GLY A 7 52.79 -4.77 -48.18
C GLY A 7 53.81 -5.91 -47.99
N ALA A 8 53.74 -7.11 -48.57
CA ALA A 8 52.84 -7.79 -49.50
C ALA A 8 53.22 -9.29 -49.46
N LEU A 9 52.35 -10.21 -49.92
CA LEU A 9 52.70 -11.26 -50.92
C LEU A 9 51.51 -12.19 -51.21
N LEU A 10 51.47 -12.61 -52.48
CA LEU A 10 50.40 -13.23 -53.23
C LEU A 10 50.89 -14.59 -53.79
N SER A 11 50.04 -15.61 -53.83
CA SER A 11 50.02 -16.71 -54.83
C SER A 11 48.63 -17.35 -54.73
N GLY A 12 47.76 -17.42 -55.75
CA GLY A 12 47.90 -17.94 -57.12
C GLY A 12 47.23 -19.34 -57.15
N CYS A 13 46.36 -19.76 -58.06
CA CYS A 13 45.82 -19.26 -59.32
C CYS A 13 44.53 -20.07 -59.65
N ASP A 14 43.73 -19.51 -60.58
CA ASP A 14 42.86 -20.15 -61.61
C ASP A 14 41.88 -21.28 -61.20
N GLY A 15 40.82 -21.60 -61.92
CA GLY A 15 40.32 -21.16 -63.20
C GLY A 15 39.14 -22.09 -63.50
N ALA A 16 37.94 -21.53 -63.62
CA ALA A 16 36.85 -22.27 -64.25
C ALA A 16 37.23 -22.49 -65.72
N LEU A 17 37.12 -23.73 -66.23
CA LEU A 17 36.74 -24.11 -67.60
C LEU A 17 36.96 -25.64 -67.81
N SER A 18 35.94 -26.46 -67.53
CA SER A 18 35.52 -27.60 -68.39
C SER A 18 34.21 -28.23 -67.85
N VAL A 19 33.11 -28.15 -68.60
CA VAL A 19 32.53 -29.20 -69.48
C VAL A 19 31.47 -30.09 -68.79
N ALA A 20 30.26 -29.97 -69.35
CA ALA A 20 29.16 -30.95 -69.51
C ALA A 20 28.39 -31.52 -68.31
N SER A 21 27.08 -31.25 -68.37
CA SER A 21 25.99 -32.01 -67.75
C SER A 21 25.93 -33.45 -68.29
N PRO A 22 25.62 -34.41 -67.40
CA PRO A 22 24.68 -35.46 -67.78
C PRO A 22 23.57 -35.66 -66.73
N GLY A 23 22.33 -35.60 -67.21
CA GLY A 23 21.28 -36.56 -66.86
C GLY A 23 20.50 -36.33 -65.57
N GLU A 24 19.18 -36.18 -65.73
CA GLU A 24 18.21 -36.27 -64.65
C GLU A 24 18.33 -37.60 -63.90
N GLY A 25 18.80 -37.55 -62.66
CA GLY A 25 18.62 -38.60 -61.67
C GLY A 25 17.36 -38.31 -60.85
N VAL A 26 16.42 -39.26 -60.83
CA VAL A 26 15.27 -39.21 -59.93
C VAL A 26 15.77 -39.34 -58.49
N ILE A 27 15.72 -38.25 -57.73
CA ILE A 27 15.91 -38.28 -56.28
C ILE A 27 14.63 -38.87 -55.67
N VAL A 28 14.70 -40.10 -55.17
CA VAL A 28 13.67 -40.64 -54.29
C VAL A 28 13.85 -40.00 -52.92
N VAL A 29 13.06 -38.96 -52.64
CA VAL A 29 12.93 -38.39 -51.29
C VAL A 29 12.08 -39.37 -50.46
N PRO A 30 12.57 -39.92 -49.34
CA PRO A 30 11.73 -40.74 -48.46
C PRO A 30 10.54 -39.91 -47.98
N ALA A 31 9.34 -40.49 -48.01
CA ALA A 31 8.14 -39.83 -47.49
C ALA A 31 8.36 -39.40 -46.03
N PRO A 32 7.93 -38.19 -45.63
CA PRO A 32 8.07 -37.73 -44.26
C PRO A 32 7.34 -38.67 -43.31
N THR A 33 8.03 -39.07 -42.24
CA THR A 33 7.43 -39.79 -41.12
C THR A 33 6.21 -39.01 -40.61
N PRO A 34 5.04 -39.65 -40.39
CA PRO A 34 3.88 -38.97 -39.83
C PRO A 34 4.26 -38.25 -38.54
N ALA A 35 3.96 -36.95 -38.46
CA ALA A 35 4.13 -36.20 -37.23
C ALA A 35 3.37 -36.90 -36.09
N ALA A 36 4.01 -37.00 -34.92
CA ALA A 36 3.31 -37.43 -33.71
C ALA A 36 2.08 -36.54 -33.52
N PRO A 37 0.92 -37.10 -33.13
CA PRO A 37 -0.29 -36.31 -32.94
C PRO A 37 0.01 -35.20 -31.94
N THR A 38 -0.23 -33.96 -32.36
CA THR A 38 -0.18 -32.80 -31.48
C THR A 38 -1.13 -33.08 -30.31
N PRO A 39 -0.71 -32.94 -29.04
CA PRO A 39 -1.63 -33.11 -27.93
C PRO A 39 -2.80 -32.16 -28.16
N SER A 40 -4.02 -32.70 -28.11
CA SER A 40 -5.24 -31.91 -28.21
C SER A 40 -5.15 -30.77 -27.19
N PRO A 41 -5.48 -29.51 -27.57
CA PRO A 41 -5.50 -28.44 -26.60
C PRO A 41 -6.46 -28.85 -25.49
N THR A 42 -5.99 -28.81 -24.24
CA THR A 42 -6.87 -28.95 -23.08
C THR A 42 -7.97 -27.91 -23.22
N PRO A 43 -9.26 -28.30 -23.20
CA PRO A 43 -10.34 -27.32 -23.34
C PRO A 43 -10.18 -26.24 -22.27
N THR A 44 -10.19 -24.97 -22.70
CA THR A 44 -10.25 -23.85 -21.76
C THR A 44 -11.54 -24.02 -20.94
N PRO A 45 -11.45 -24.03 -19.61
CA PRO A 45 -12.64 -24.16 -18.76
C PRO A 45 -13.63 -23.05 -19.12
N THR A 46 -14.92 -23.38 -19.12
CA THR A 46 -15.97 -22.37 -19.29
C THR A 46 -15.89 -21.41 -18.09
N PRO A 47 -16.15 -20.11 -18.24
CA PRO A 47 -16.19 -19.18 -17.11
C PRO A 47 -17.03 -19.75 -15.95
N GLY A 48 -16.49 -19.68 -14.73
CA GLY A 48 -17.11 -20.28 -13.54
C GLY A 48 -16.90 -21.79 -13.36
N THR A 49 -16.09 -22.45 -14.18
CA THR A 49 -15.69 -23.85 -13.94
C THR A 49 -14.26 -23.95 -13.41
N PRO A 50 -13.99 -24.82 -12.42
CA PRO A 50 -12.63 -25.06 -11.93
C PRO A 50 -11.69 -25.52 -13.04
N ALA A 51 -10.44 -25.06 -13.02
CA ALA A 51 -9.42 -25.57 -13.93
C ALA A 51 -9.18 -27.07 -13.72
N ALA A 52 -8.83 -27.77 -14.81
CA ALA A 52 -8.55 -29.20 -14.79
C ALA A 52 -7.28 -29.55 -13.99
N SER A 53 -6.31 -28.65 -13.95
CA SER A 53 -5.03 -28.84 -13.26
C SER A 53 -4.45 -27.50 -12.81
N CYS A 54 -3.54 -27.57 -11.84
CA CYS A 54 -2.76 -26.42 -11.42
C CYS A 54 -1.59 -26.12 -12.37
N PRO A 55 -1.15 -24.85 -12.46
CA PRO A 55 0.06 -24.50 -13.20
C PRO A 55 1.31 -25.13 -12.58
N SER A 56 2.34 -25.30 -13.41
CA SER A 56 3.64 -25.80 -12.96
C SER A 56 4.19 -24.98 -11.79
N GLY A 57 4.83 -25.65 -10.83
CA GLY A 57 5.38 -25.01 -9.63
C GLY A 57 4.35 -24.78 -8.50
N THR A 58 3.10 -25.20 -8.69
CA THR A 58 2.07 -25.18 -7.64
C THR A 58 1.52 -26.58 -7.38
N ILE A 59 0.92 -26.77 -6.19
CA ILE A 59 0.36 -28.05 -5.74
C ILE A 59 -1.16 -27.99 -5.86
N ASP A 60 -1.77 -29.00 -6.49
CA ASP A 60 -3.23 -29.13 -6.59
C ASP A 60 -3.84 -29.43 -5.22
N ARG A 61 -4.80 -28.59 -4.81
CA ARG A 61 -5.50 -28.64 -3.53
C ARG A 61 -6.97 -29.00 -3.67
N GLY A 62 -7.39 -29.45 -4.84
CA GLY A 62 -8.78 -29.75 -5.12
C GLY A 62 -9.56 -28.54 -5.61
N VAL A 63 -10.88 -28.71 -5.63
CA VAL A 63 -11.82 -27.65 -6.01
C VAL A 63 -12.23 -26.85 -4.77
N ILE A 64 -12.23 -25.53 -4.89
CA ILE A 64 -12.73 -24.59 -3.88
C ILE A 64 -13.66 -23.58 -4.56
N GLY A 65 -14.96 -23.66 -4.23
CA GLY A 65 -15.99 -22.88 -4.91
C GLY A 65 -15.98 -23.15 -6.42
N SER A 66 -15.80 -22.09 -7.22
CA SER A 66 -15.71 -22.17 -8.69
C SER A 66 -14.28 -22.34 -9.23
N PHE A 67 -13.30 -22.58 -8.35
CA PHE A 67 -11.88 -22.57 -8.71
C PHE A 67 -11.19 -23.89 -8.39
N ARG A 68 -10.10 -24.16 -9.10
CA ARG A 68 -9.05 -25.09 -8.74
C ARG A 68 -8.09 -24.37 -7.78
N GLY A 69 -7.95 -24.87 -6.56
CA GLY A 69 -7.00 -24.35 -5.58
C GLY A 69 -5.59 -24.81 -5.89
N CYS A 70 -4.66 -23.87 -6.06
CA CYS A 70 -3.28 -24.13 -6.45
C CYS A 70 -2.31 -23.51 -5.46
N ARG A 71 -1.80 -24.32 -4.54
CA ARG A 71 -0.88 -23.87 -3.49
C ARG A 71 0.46 -23.46 -4.05
N ILE A 72 0.87 -22.24 -3.71
CA ILE A 72 2.19 -21.71 -4.03
C ILE A 72 3.24 -22.23 -3.03
N PRO A 73 4.52 -22.27 -3.40
CA PRO A 73 5.59 -22.62 -2.46
C PRO A 73 5.59 -21.67 -1.25
N SER A 74 5.89 -22.20 -0.06
CA SER A 74 6.07 -21.39 1.15
C SER A 74 7.30 -20.48 1.09
N LEU A 75 8.27 -20.80 0.23
CA LEU A 75 9.42 -19.95 -0.07
C LEU A 75 9.57 -19.82 -1.59
N ILE A 76 9.46 -18.59 -2.09
CA ILE A 76 9.66 -18.22 -3.48
C ILE A 76 11.06 -17.63 -3.61
N THR A 77 11.93 -18.31 -4.37
CA THR A 77 13.28 -17.82 -4.68
C THR A 77 13.42 -17.53 -6.18
N GLY A 78 14.33 -16.62 -6.53
CA GLY A 78 14.54 -16.22 -7.93
C GLY A 78 13.36 -15.44 -8.52
N THR A 79 13.15 -15.53 -9.82
CA THR A 79 12.03 -14.86 -10.51
C THR A 79 10.92 -15.86 -10.79
N THR A 80 9.75 -15.63 -10.19
CA THR A 80 8.55 -16.45 -10.35
C THR A 80 7.43 -15.60 -10.95
N THR A 81 6.68 -16.15 -11.91
CA THR A 81 5.49 -15.51 -12.47
C THR A 81 4.27 -16.38 -12.24
N LEU A 82 3.23 -15.83 -11.60
CA LEU A 82 1.93 -16.45 -11.43
C LEU A 82 0.96 -15.87 -12.46
N ALA A 83 0.57 -16.70 -13.42
CA ALA A 83 -0.28 -16.29 -14.54
C ALA A 83 -1.77 -16.22 -14.14
N LYS A 84 -2.53 -15.37 -14.83
CA LYS A 84 -4.00 -15.44 -14.77
C LYS A 84 -4.46 -16.59 -15.65
N LEU A 85 -4.86 -17.69 -15.02
CA LEU A 85 -5.45 -18.84 -15.69
C LEU A 85 -6.95 -18.94 -15.33
N PRO A 86 -7.84 -19.15 -16.32
CA PRO A 86 -9.27 -19.34 -16.06
C PRO A 86 -9.51 -20.48 -15.07
N GLY A 87 -10.37 -20.24 -14.07
CA GLY A 87 -10.73 -21.25 -13.07
C GLY A 87 -9.61 -21.62 -12.08
N VAL A 88 -8.52 -20.87 -11.98
CA VAL A 88 -7.45 -21.06 -10.98
C VAL A 88 -7.53 -19.99 -9.88
N ALA A 89 -7.33 -20.40 -8.63
CA ALA A 89 -7.02 -19.52 -7.51
C ALA A 89 -5.78 -20.03 -6.76
N TYR A 90 -4.87 -19.12 -6.42
CA TYR A 90 -3.60 -19.44 -5.77
C TYR A 90 -3.76 -19.50 -4.25
N GLU A 91 -3.40 -20.62 -3.63
CA GLU A 91 -3.52 -20.80 -2.17
C GLU A 91 -2.25 -20.32 -1.46
N ILE A 92 -2.42 -19.39 -0.52
CA ILE A 92 -1.46 -19.01 0.53
C ILE A 92 -1.71 -19.94 1.72
N ASN A 93 -0.65 -20.57 2.24
CA ASN A 93 -0.76 -21.52 3.34
C ASN A 93 0.36 -21.27 4.36
N GLY A 94 -0.02 -20.91 5.57
CA GLY A 94 0.87 -20.38 6.60
C GLY A 94 1.60 -19.13 6.10
N ARG A 95 2.85 -18.98 6.55
CA ARG A 95 3.76 -17.96 6.03
C ARG A 95 4.24 -18.30 4.62
N VAL A 96 4.04 -17.40 3.68
CA VAL A 96 4.66 -17.44 2.34
C VAL A 96 5.71 -16.33 2.22
N ASP A 97 6.97 -16.71 2.05
CA ASP A 97 8.11 -15.81 1.87
C ASP A 97 8.45 -15.58 0.39
N VAL A 98 8.48 -14.31 -0.03
CA VAL A 98 9.12 -13.91 -1.28
C VAL A 98 10.55 -13.49 -0.97
N GLY A 99 11.48 -14.39 -1.32
CA GLY A 99 12.90 -14.30 -1.08
C GLY A 99 13.30 -14.51 0.38
N ILE A 100 14.61 -14.54 0.61
CA ILE A 100 15.24 -14.63 1.92
C ILE A 100 15.86 -13.27 2.20
N ASP A 101 15.57 -12.72 3.37
CA ASP A 101 16.06 -11.41 3.85
C ASP A 101 17.57 -11.20 3.57
N ILE A 102 17.90 -10.15 2.81
CA ILE A 102 19.28 -9.74 2.52
C ILE A 102 19.83 -8.71 3.53
N GLY A 103 19.10 -8.39 4.59
CA GLY A 103 19.46 -7.41 5.62
C GLY A 103 19.28 -5.96 5.16
N GLY A 104 19.28 -5.03 6.12
CA GLY A 104 19.17 -3.59 5.84
C GLY A 104 20.26 -3.07 4.90
N ALA A 105 21.51 -3.51 5.10
CA ALA A 105 22.65 -3.20 4.22
C ALA A 105 22.62 -3.93 2.86
N GLY A 106 21.76 -4.94 2.68
CA GLY A 106 21.70 -5.74 1.45
C GLY A 106 22.78 -6.83 1.31
N THR A 107 23.51 -7.15 2.38
CA THR A 107 24.64 -8.10 2.36
C THR A 107 24.55 -9.18 3.45
N ALA A 108 23.35 -9.49 3.96
CA ALA A 108 23.18 -10.51 4.99
C ALA A 108 23.61 -11.89 4.47
N PRO A 109 24.42 -12.66 5.25
CA PRO A 109 24.81 -14.02 4.88
C PRO A 109 23.58 -14.92 4.67
N GLY A 110 23.54 -15.62 3.54
CA GLY A 110 22.42 -16.52 3.20
C GLY A 110 21.17 -15.82 2.65
N GLY A 111 21.16 -14.48 2.60
CA GLY A 111 20.09 -13.72 1.96
C GLY A 111 19.99 -13.99 0.45
N GLN A 112 18.77 -13.99 -0.07
CA GLN A 112 18.47 -14.28 -1.46
C GLN A 112 17.25 -13.48 -1.94
N SER A 113 17.49 -12.44 -2.73
CA SER A 113 16.43 -11.68 -3.38
C SER A 113 15.57 -12.54 -4.31
N ALA A 114 14.27 -12.26 -4.34
CA ALA A 114 13.32 -12.84 -5.28
C ALA A 114 12.43 -11.78 -5.92
N ILE A 115 11.82 -12.12 -7.06
CA ILE A 115 10.78 -11.32 -7.72
C ILE A 115 9.57 -12.23 -7.95
N LEU A 116 8.46 -11.92 -7.29
CA LEU A 116 7.16 -12.51 -7.56
C LEU A 116 6.36 -11.60 -8.48
N THR A 117 6.17 -11.99 -9.74
CA THR A 117 5.29 -11.28 -10.68
C THR A 117 3.91 -11.92 -10.68
N VAL A 118 2.87 -11.13 -10.49
CA VAL A 118 1.48 -11.56 -10.49
C VAL A 118 0.76 -10.93 -11.67
N ALA A 119 0.20 -11.75 -12.54
CA ALA A 119 -0.53 -11.27 -13.70
C ALA A 119 -1.87 -10.60 -13.30
N PRO A 120 -2.33 -9.58 -14.05
CA PRO A 120 -3.62 -8.95 -13.83
C PRO A 120 -4.78 -9.95 -13.72
N GLY A 121 -5.70 -9.73 -12.79
CA GLY A 121 -6.89 -10.57 -12.60
C GLY A 121 -6.66 -11.87 -11.84
N ALA A 122 -5.42 -12.16 -11.40
CA ALA A 122 -5.13 -13.32 -10.56
C ALA A 122 -5.84 -13.22 -9.21
N ILE A 123 -6.24 -14.38 -8.68
CA ILE A 123 -6.96 -14.51 -7.41
C ILE A 123 -6.10 -15.36 -6.46
N PHE A 124 -5.90 -14.86 -5.26
CA PHE A 124 -5.22 -15.53 -4.15
C PHE A 124 -6.18 -15.74 -3.00
N TYR A 125 -6.02 -16.85 -2.29
CA TYR A 125 -6.80 -17.13 -1.10
C TYR A 125 -5.98 -17.78 0.01
N ALA A 126 -6.33 -17.50 1.26
CA ALA A 126 -5.76 -18.12 2.45
C ALA A 126 -6.40 -19.48 2.77
N ASN A 127 -5.60 -20.44 3.26
CA ASN A 127 -6.04 -21.75 3.71
C ASN A 127 -6.56 -21.72 5.16
N GLU A 128 -7.86 -21.48 5.33
CA GLU A 128 -8.55 -21.51 6.63
C GLU A 128 -8.41 -22.80 7.47
N LEU A 129 -7.88 -23.89 6.89
CA LEU A 129 -7.67 -25.16 7.57
C LEU A 129 -6.25 -25.30 8.16
N ASP A 130 -5.36 -24.35 7.87
CA ASP A 130 -4.08 -24.29 8.56
C ASP A 130 -4.28 -23.79 10.01
N ALA A 131 -3.51 -24.35 10.93
CA ALA A 131 -3.51 -23.89 12.32
C ALA A 131 -2.61 -22.66 12.52
N ASP A 132 -1.65 -22.47 11.60
CA ASP A 132 -0.80 -21.29 11.54
C ASP A 132 -1.53 -20.14 10.81
N ASN A 133 -1.12 -18.90 11.07
CA ASN A 133 -1.68 -17.75 10.35
C ASN A 133 -1.21 -17.72 8.90
N ASP A 134 -2.15 -17.59 7.98
CA ASP A 134 -1.87 -17.40 6.56
C ASP A 134 -1.52 -15.95 6.26
N TYR A 135 -0.31 -15.68 5.79
CA TYR A 135 0.10 -14.35 5.31
C TYR A 135 1.20 -14.45 4.26
N LEU A 136 1.32 -13.40 3.44
CA LEU A 136 2.37 -13.29 2.44
C LEU A 136 3.32 -12.15 2.81
N ILE A 137 4.62 -12.44 2.84
CA ILE A 137 5.66 -11.46 3.11
C ILE A 137 6.64 -11.35 1.96
N VAL A 138 6.93 -10.11 1.57
CA VAL A 138 8.06 -9.76 0.70
C VAL A 138 9.22 -9.34 1.57
N ASN A 139 10.22 -10.22 1.70
CA ASN A 139 11.39 -9.96 2.54
C ASN A 139 12.29 -8.87 1.93
N ARG A 140 13.10 -8.22 2.78
CA ARG A 140 14.02 -7.16 2.37
C ARG A 140 14.87 -7.59 1.18
N GLY A 141 14.96 -6.69 0.20
CA GLY A 141 15.66 -6.88 -1.06
C GLY A 141 14.92 -7.71 -2.12
N SER A 142 13.72 -8.22 -1.80
CA SER A 142 12.83 -8.89 -2.75
C SER A 142 11.71 -7.97 -3.22
N ARG A 143 10.98 -8.39 -4.26
CA ARG A 143 9.91 -7.60 -4.87
C ARG A 143 8.69 -8.44 -5.20
N MET A 144 7.53 -7.82 -5.06
CA MET A 144 6.30 -8.32 -5.66
C MET A 144 5.75 -7.32 -6.69
N LEU A 145 5.57 -7.78 -7.92
CA LEU A 145 4.98 -7.00 -9.02
C LEU A 145 3.53 -7.44 -9.19
N ALA A 146 2.64 -6.85 -8.42
CA ALA A 146 1.20 -7.03 -8.47
C ALA A 146 0.56 -5.86 -9.24
N GLU A 147 0.70 -5.90 -10.56
CA GLU A 147 0.19 -4.87 -11.47
C GLU A 147 -1.09 -5.37 -12.14
N GLY A 148 -2.21 -5.23 -11.43
CA GLY A 148 -3.55 -5.38 -12.00
C GLY A 148 -3.89 -4.29 -13.01
N THR A 149 -5.13 -4.33 -13.49
CA THR A 149 -5.70 -3.26 -14.32
C THR A 149 -7.08 -2.86 -13.80
N GLU A 150 -7.58 -1.70 -14.22
CA GLU A 150 -8.92 -1.20 -13.87
C GLU A 150 -10.02 -2.26 -14.09
N THR A 151 -9.89 -3.09 -15.14
CA THR A 151 -10.86 -4.15 -15.51
C THR A 151 -10.46 -5.56 -15.05
N ALA A 152 -9.25 -5.73 -14.52
CA ALA A 152 -8.74 -7.02 -14.04
C ALA A 152 -7.89 -6.79 -12.79
N PRO A 153 -8.51 -6.40 -11.66
CA PRO A 153 -7.80 -6.23 -10.40
C PRO A 153 -7.26 -7.58 -9.91
N ILE A 154 -6.11 -7.55 -9.23
CA ILE A 154 -5.61 -8.71 -8.49
C ILE A 154 -6.35 -8.74 -7.15
N ILE A 155 -6.83 -9.92 -6.73
CA ILE A 155 -7.61 -10.06 -5.50
C ILE A 155 -6.91 -11.05 -4.56
N PHE A 156 -6.59 -10.60 -3.35
CA PHE A 156 -6.17 -11.42 -2.23
C PHE A 156 -7.32 -11.50 -1.22
N THR A 157 -7.71 -12.71 -0.84
CA THR A 157 -8.88 -12.92 0.01
C THR A 157 -8.79 -14.22 0.82
N SER A 158 -9.91 -14.66 1.38
CA SER A 158 -10.04 -15.85 2.21
C SER A 158 -10.68 -17.03 1.45
N GLY A 159 -10.46 -18.26 1.94
CA GLY A 159 -11.16 -19.45 1.42
C GLY A 159 -12.68 -19.36 1.54
N GLN A 160 -13.19 -18.68 2.58
CA GLN A 160 -14.61 -18.41 2.78
C GLN A 160 -15.18 -17.52 1.66
N ASN A 161 -14.44 -16.52 1.18
CA ASN A 161 -14.89 -15.71 0.05
C ASN A 161 -15.01 -16.56 -1.23
N LEU A 162 -14.07 -17.48 -1.47
CA LEU A 162 -14.12 -18.37 -2.65
C LEU A 162 -15.31 -19.32 -2.63
N ARG A 163 -15.75 -19.76 -1.44
CA ARG A 163 -16.92 -20.63 -1.26
C ARG A 163 -18.25 -19.85 -1.23
N GLY A 164 -18.20 -18.52 -1.27
CA GLY A 164 -19.38 -17.67 -1.19
C GLY A 164 -20.02 -17.65 0.21
N THR A 165 -19.25 -17.95 1.25
CA THR A 165 -19.71 -17.92 2.65
C THR A 165 -19.26 -16.67 3.40
N ALA A 166 -18.36 -15.87 2.82
CA ALA A 166 -18.05 -14.54 3.34
C ALA A 166 -19.27 -13.61 3.21
N THR A 167 -19.50 -12.83 4.25
CA THR A 167 -20.55 -11.80 4.30
C THR A 167 -19.93 -10.43 4.41
N ASP A 168 -20.73 -9.37 4.32
CA ASP A 168 -20.24 -8.04 4.63
C ASP A 168 -19.71 -7.98 6.08
N GLU A 169 -20.16 -8.78 7.03
CA GLU A 169 -19.61 -8.74 8.40
C GLU A 169 -18.36 -9.63 8.59
N SER A 170 -17.88 -10.30 7.54
CA SER A 170 -16.65 -11.08 7.60
C SER A 170 -15.42 -10.16 7.69
N GLN A 171 -14.46 -10.57 8.51
CA GLN A 171 -13.13 -9.98 8.71
C GLN A 171 -12.26 -11.04 9.41
N GLY A 172 -10.95 -10.84 9.53
CA GLY A 172 -10.13 -11.67 10.41
C GLY A 172 -9.87 -13.08 9.88
N GLN A 173 -9.94 -13.26 8.56
CA GLN A 173 -9.93 -14.59 7.94
C GLN A 173 -8.53 -15.01 7.48
N TRP A 174 -7.55 -14.11 7.52
CA TRP A 174 -6.13 -14.32 7.22
C TRP A 174 -5.31 -13.06 7.56
N GLY A 175 -3.99 -13.19 7.67
CA GLY A 175 -3.11 -12.13 8.17
C GLY A 175 -2.68 -11.04 7.16
N GLY A 176 -3.16 -11.06 5.91
CA GLY A 176 -2.86 -10.01 4.94
C GLY A 176 -1.46 -10.08 4.30
N ILE A 177 -0.98 -8.91 3.85
CA ILE A 177 0.24 -8.78 3.04
C ILE A 177 1.24 -7.85 3.72
N ILE A 178 2.50 -8.28 3.76
CA ILE A 178 3.59 -7.54 4.36
C ILE A 178 4.66 -7.24 3.30
N LEU A 179 5.04 -5.96 3.19
CA LEU A 179 6.22 -5.53 2.44
C LEU A 179 7.30 -5.09 3.43
N ALA A 180 8.33 -5.92 3.62
CA ALA A 180 9.49 -5.59 4.44
C ALA A 180 10.60 -5.01 3.56
N GLY A 181 10.86 -3.72 3.70
CA GLY A 181 11.87 -2.97 2.94
C GLY A 181 13.11 -2.62 3.77
N ARG A 182 14.06 -1.96 3.09
CA ARG A 182 15.37 -1.55 3.65
C ARG A 182 15.49 -0.04 3.87
N ALA A 183 14.39 0.70 3.77
CA ALA A 183 14.39 2.14 3.99
C ALA A 183 14.50 2.49 5.49
N PRO A 184 14.97 3.71 5.82
CA PRO A 184 15.16 4.15 7.19
C PRO A 184 13.91 4.08 8.07
N ILE A 185 14.09 3.55 9.28
CA ILE A 185 13.14 3.53 10.40
C ILE A 185 13.77 4.20 11.62
N SER A 186 12.96 4.68 12.56
CA SER A 186 13.46 5.34 13.77
C SER A 186 13.79 4.37 14.91
N ASN A 187 12.96 3.36 15.13
CA ASN A 187 13.06 2.45 16.28
C ASN A 187 13.75 1.16 15.85
N CYS A 188 14.91 0.87 16.46
CA CYS A 188 15.69 -0.33 16.17
C CYS A 188 15.52 -1.36 17.30
N ASN A 189 15.46 -2.65 16.97
CA ASN A 189 15.33 -3.76 17.92
C ASN A 189 16.56 -3.93 18.84
N LEU A 190 17.72 -3.44 18.43
CA LEU A 190 18.95 -3.46 19.23
C LEU A 190 19.24 -2.09 19.83
N GLY A 191 19.42 -2.07 21.15
CA GLY A 191 19.80 -0.86 21.89
C GLY A 191 21.14 -0.29 21.43
N GLY A 192 21.21 1.04 21.34
CA GLY A 192 22.43 1.76 20.91
C GLY A 192 22.63 1.85 19.40
N VAL A 193 21.77 1.22 18.59
CA VAL A 193 21.74 1.45 17.15
C VAL A 193 21.05 2.78 16.86
N VAL A 194 21.67 3.59 16.01
CA VAL A 194 21.11 4.88 15.59
C VAL A 194 20.06 4.64 14.51
N GLY A 195 18.89 5.27 14.65
CA GLY A 195 17.84 5.19 13.65
C GLY A 195 18.30 5.63 12.26
N GLY A 196 17.81 4.94 11.24
CA GLY A 196 18.24 5.08 9.84
C GLY A 196 19.65 4.54 9.50
N ALA A 197 20.36 3.90 10.43
CA ALA A 197 21.58 3.15 10.11
C ALA A 197 21.26 1.84 9.35
N ALA A 198 22.25 1.31 8.62
CA ALA A 198 22.09 0.08 7.82
C ALA A 198 21.70 -1.16 8.66
N ASN A 199 22.08 -1.16 9.94
CA ASN A 199 21.75 -2.19 10.92
C ASN A 199 20.62 -1.78 11.87
N CYS A 200 19.95 -0.64 11.63
CA CYS A 200 18.71 -0.32 12.32
C CYS A 200 17.58 -1.10 11.65
N GLU A 201 17.09 -2.10 12.35
CA GLU A 201 16.02 -2.97 11.91
C GLU A 201 15.08 -3.27 13.06
N ASN A 202 13.86 -3.71 12.75
CA ASN A 202 12.91 -4.16 13.75
C ASN A 202 12.12 -5.36 13.22
N VAL A 203 11.42 -6.06 14.12
CA VAL A 203 10.58 -7.20 13.78
C VAL A 203 9.22 -6.68 13.32
N VAL A 204 8.76 -7.12 12.16
CA VAL A 204 7.39 -6.83 11.71
C VAL A 204 6.44 -7.53 12.69
N GLU A 205 5.48 -6.76 13.18
CA GLU A 205 4.46 -7.24 14.09
C GLU A 205 3.73 -8.48 13.56
N GLY A 206 3.34 -9.36 14.47
CA GLY A 206 2.66 -10.62 14.17
C GLY A 206 3.45 -11.69 13.40
N THR A 207 4.65 -11.40 12.90
CA THR A 207 5.48 -12.39 12.16
C THR A 207 6.43 -13.19 13.04
N GLY A 208 6.70 -12.70 14.25
CA GLY A 208 7.65 -13.24 15.22
C GLY A 208 9.14 -13.09 14.85
N THR A 209 9.50 -13.09 13.56
CA THR A 209 10.91 -13.13 13.12
C THR A 209 11.25 -12.32 11.86
N ALA A 210 10.25 -11.83 11.11
CA ALA A 210 10.56 -11.12 9.88
C ALA A 210 11.08 -9.71 10.18
N LEU A 211 12.19 -9.32 9.56
CA LEU A 211 12.85 -8.05 9.84
C LEU A 211 12.59 -7.04 8.72
N TYR A 212 12.44 -5.77 9.10
CA TYR A 212 12.37 -4.62 8.21
C TYR A 212 13.33 -3.52 8.66
N GLY A 213 13.59 -2.54 7.80
CA GLY A 213 14.48 -1.40 8.09
C GLY A 213 15.89 -1.55 7.51
N GLY A 214 16.59 -0.42 7.44
CA GLY A 214 17.93 -0.26 6.88
C GLY A 214 18.24 1.20 6.56
N ASP A 215 19.19 1.46 5.68
CA ASP A 215 19.63 2.80 5.28
C ASP A 215 19.37 3.14 3.80
N ALA A 216 18.51 2.37 3.12
CA ALA A 216 18.25 2.49 1.70
C ALA A 216 16.90 3.19 1.41
N PRO A 217 16.81 4.55 1.44
CA PRO A 217 15.53 5.24 1.23
C PRO A 217 14.92 4.99 -0.15
N ALA A 218 15.76 4.66 -1.14
CA ALA A 218 15.37 4.32 -2.51
C ALA A 218 14.98 2.83 -2.69
N ASP A 219 14.90 2.05 -1.61
CA ASP A 219 14.52 0.64 -1.70
C ASP A 219 13.20 0.46 -2.46
N ASN A 220 13.10 -0.66 -3.18
CA ASN A 220 11.94 -0.98 -3.99
C ASN A 220 11.51 -2.41 -3.63
N SER A 221 10.39 -2.49 -2.91
CA SER A 221 9.72 -3.72 -2.46
C SER A 221 8.67 -4.21 -3.47
N GLY A 222 8.49 -3.50 -4.58
CA GLY A 222 7.63 -3.90 -5.69
C GLY A 222 6.61 -2.84 -6.12
N VAL A 223 5.56 -3.33 -6.78
CA VAL A 223 4.45 -2.52 -7.31
C VAL A 223 3.15 -3.19 -6.92
N PHE A 224 2.23 -2.42 -6.33
CA PHE A 224 0.85 -2.81 -6.08
C PHE A 224 -0.04 -1.81 -6.78
N ARG A 225 -0.70 -2.27 -7.85
CA ARG A 225 -1.63 -1.46 -8.62
C ARG A 225 -2.88 -2.22 -9.02
N TYR A 226 -4.05 -1.61 -8.80
CA TYR A 226 -5.36 -2.26 -8.95
C TYR A 226 -5.41 -3.58 -8.18
N VAL A 227 -5.16 -3.49 -6.87
CA VAL A 227 -5.15 -4.63 -5.95
C VAL A 227 -6.27 -4.51 -4.93
N GLN A 228 -6.92 -5.62 -4.62
CA GLN A 228 -7.85 -5.74 -3.51
C GLN A 228 -7.31 -6.72 -2.47
N ILE A 229 -7.32 -6.32 -1.21
CA ILE A 229 -7.02 -7.16 -0.05
C ILE A 229 -8.29 -7.20 0.79
N ARG A 230 -8.90 -8.39 0.92
CA ARG A 230 -10.22 -8.54 1.53
C ARG A 230 -10.17 -9.49 2.73
N TYR A 231 -10.90 -9.14 3.78
CA TYR A 231 -11.15 -9.96 4.97
C TYR A 231 -9.88 -10.38 5.71
N SER A 232 -8.86 -9.53 5.64
CA SER A 232 -7.57 -9.70 6.32
C SER A 232 -7.70 -9.38 7.82
N GLY A 233 -6.57 -9.29 8.50
CA GLY A 233 -6.52 -9.06 9.94
C GLY A 233 -6.30 -10.37 10.71
N THR A 234 -5.41 -10.39 11.70
CA THR A 234 -5.40 -11.41 12.74
C THR A 234 -4.84 -10.83 14.04
N ILE A 235 -5.60 -10.91 15.12
CA ILE A 235 -5.13 -10.57 16.47
C ILE A 235 -4.45 -11.80 17.08
N LEU A 236 -3.15 -11.72 17.37
CA LEU A 236 -2.36 -12.83 17.92
C LEU A 236 -2.16 -12.70 19.43
N ALA A 237 -2.01 -11.47 19.89
CA ALA A 237 -2.08 -11.05 21.28
C ALA A 237 -2.50 -9.57 21.30
N GLU A 238 -2.72 -9.00 22.48
CA GLU A 238 -2.97 -7.56 22.63
C GLU A 238 -1.73 -6.77 22.15
N GLY A 239 -1.89 -5.93 21.11
CA GLY A 239 -0.79 -5.17 20.52
C GLY A 239 0.22 -6.05 19.78
N VAL A 240 -0.25 -7.19 19.25
CA VAL A 240 0.47 -8.05 18.32
C VAL A 240 -0.51 -8.53 17.25
N GLU A 241 -0.66 -7.73 16.19
CA GLU A 241 -1.63 -7.94 15.13
C GLU A 241 -0.97 -8.14 13.74
N LEU A 242 -1.75 -8.70 12.81
CA LEU A 242 -1.43 -8.80 11.38
C LEU A 242 -2.51 -8.05 10.61
N GLN A 243 -2.11 -7.19 9.66
CA GLN A 243 -3.00 -6.13 9.14
C GLN A 243 -3.56 -6.43 7.75
N GLY A 244 -4.20 -5.44 7.12
CA GLY A 244 -4.51 -5.51 5.69
C GLY A 244 -3.26 -5.46 4.82
N LEU A 245 -2.62 -4.30 4.80
CA LEU A 245 -1.33 -4.10 4.15
C LEU A 245 -0.34 -3.48 5.13
N THR A 246 0.71 -4.21 5.47
CA THR A 246 1.80 -3.71 6.31
C THR A 246 2.97 -3.25 5.46
N LEU A 247 3.43 -2.02 5.68
CA LEU A 247 4.57 -1.42 5.00
C LEU A 247 5.70 -1.14 5.99
N GLY A 248 6.55 -2.14 6.24
CA GLY A 248 7.71 -1.99 7.12
C GLY A 248 8.93 -1.47 6.37
N GLY A 249 9.39 -0.25 6.65
CA GLY A 249 10.64 0.29 6.11
C GLY A 249 10.69 0.28 4.58
N THR A 250 9.56 0.49 3.90
CA THR A 250 9.50 0.44 2.43
C THR A 250 10.02 1.75 1.83
N GLY A 251 10.80 1.68 0.74
CA GLY A 251 11.43 2.87 0.14
C GLY A 251 10.57 3.57 -0.92
N TYR A 252 10.97 4.78 -1.32
CA TYR A 252 10.26 5.56 -2.33
C TYR A 252 10.32 4.95 -3.75
N GLY A 253 11.10 3.88 -3.94
CA GLY A 253 11.11 3.09 -5.16
C GLY A 253 9.94 2.11 -5.25
N THR A 254 9.22 1.87 -4.15
CA THR A 254 7.99 1.06 -4.10
C THR A 254 6.80 1.88 -4.57
N ALA A 255 5.95 1.30 -5.42
CA ALA A 255 4.76 1.96 -5.95
C ALA A 255 3.48 1.33 -5.42
N ILE A 256 2.67 2.10 -4.68
CA ILE A 256 1.36 1.70 -4.16
C ILE A 256 0.32 2.66 -4.74
N ASP A 257 -0.53 2.17 -5.65
CA ASP A 257 -1.42 3.02 -6.45
C ASP A 257 -2.70 2.27 -6.87
N HIS A 258 -3.89 2.69 -6.46
CA HIS A 258 -5.15 1.94 -6.65
C HIS A 258 -5.15 0.63 -5.86
N VAL A 259 -5.16 0.75 -4.53
CA VAL A 259 -5.25 -0.40 -3.62
C VAL A 259 -6.48 -0.25 -2.73
N GLN A 260 -7.26 -1.32 -2.63
CA GLN A 260 -8.42 -1.41 -1.75
C GLN A 260 -8.14 -2.39 -0.64
N ILE A 261 -8.38 -1.97 0.59
CA ILE A 261 -8.44 -2.85 1.75
C ILE A 261 -9.90 -2.91 2.20
N HIS A 262 -10.42 -4.11 2.37
CA HIS A 262 -11.80 -4.35 2.75
C HIS A 262 -11.87 -5.27 3.96
N ASN A 263 -12.47 -4.77 5.04
CA ASN A 263 -12.69 -5.47 6.31
C ASN A 263 -11.45 -6.18 6.85
N SER A 264 -10.39 -5.41 7.09
CA SER A 264 -9.35 -5.88 8.00
C SER A 264 -9.96 -5.99 9.40
N SER A 265 -9.69 -7.07 10.14
CA SER A 265 -10.07 -7.15 11.56
C SER A 265 -9.17 -6.34 12.48
N ASP A 266 -8.19 -5.67 11.90
CA ASP A 266 -7.32 -4.71 12.53
C ASP A 266 -7.16 -3.52 11.57
N ASP A 267 -5.95 -3.01 11.40
CA ASP A 267 -5.68 -1.89 10.52
C ASP A 267 -5.93 -2.18 9.04
N GLY A 268 -6.43 -1.18 8.33
CA GLY A 268 -6.51 -1.19 6.88
C GLY A 268 -5.12 -1.20 6.26
N ILE A 269 -4.32 -0.19 6.57
CA ILE A 269 -2.91 -0.10 6.21
C ILE A 269 -2.15 0.37 7.44
N GLU A 270 -1.05 -0.30 7.75
CA GLU A 270 -0.13 0.12 8.80
C GLU A 270 1.28 0.33 8.22
N ILE A 271 1.90 1.45 8.56
CA ILE A 271 3.19 1.84 8.01
C ILE A 271 4.22 2.07 9.12
N PHE A 272 5.11 1.10 9.27
CA PHE A 272 6.25 1.20 10.16
C PHE A 272 7.48 1.81 9.45
N GLY A 273 7.64 3.12 9.53
CA GLY A 273 8.81 3.79 8.97
C GLY A 273 8.90 3.75 7.43
N GLY A 274 10.05 4.17 6.88
CA GLY A 274 10.29 4.17 5.43
C GLY A 274 9.86 5.45 4.71
N ARG A 275 9.77 5.39 3.37
CA ARG A 275 9.64 6.52 2.43
C ARG A 275 8.60 6.30 1.33
N THR A 276 7.83 5.21 1.38
CA THR A 276 6.82 4.89 0.37
C THR A 276 5.73 5.95 0.33
N ASN A 277 5.30 6.30 -0.88
CA ASN A 277 4.14 7.15 -1.12
C ASN A 277 2.96 6.29 -1.62
N LEU A 278 1.74 6.68 -1.27
CA LEU A 278 0.52 5.94 -1.59
C LEU A 278 -0.46 6.81 -2.37
N LYS A 279 -0.99 6.33 -3.49
CA LYS A 279 -1.97 7.08 -4.30
C LYS A 279 -3.23 6.26 -4.53
N HIS A 280 -4.41 6.90 -4.57
CA HIS A 280 -5.68 6.22 -4.86
C HIS A 280 -5.93 5.02 -3.94
N ILE A 281 -6.14 5.29 -2.66
CA ILE A 281 -6.33 4.27 -1.63
C ILE A 281 -7.78 4.26 -1.18
N ALA A 282 -8.40 3.07 -1.15
CA ALA A 282 -9.74 2.85 -0.64
C ALA A 282 -9.69 1.89 0.56
N ILE A 283 -9.94 2.38 1.77
CA ILE A 283 -10.04 1.54 2.96
C ILE A 283 -11.50 1.49 3.40
N THR A 284 -12.03 0.28 3.52
CA THR A 284 -13.47 0.08 3.79
C THR A 284 -13.64 -0.94 4.90
N GLY A 285 -14.22 -0.51 6.02
CA GLY A 285 -14.59 -1.40 7.11
C GLY A 285 -13.43 -2.00 7.91
N ALA A 286 -12.25 -1.35 7.94
CA ALA A 286 -11.23 -1.69 8.94
C ALA A 286 -11.83 -1.66 10.36
N ASP A 287 -11.48 -2.63 11.18
CA ASP A 287 -12.02 -2.75 12.55
C ASP A 287 -11.27 -1.84 13.51
N ASP A 288 -9.95 -1.73 13.37
CA ASP A 288 -9.16 -0.74 14.08
C ASP A 288 -8.90 0.50 13.20
N ASP A 289 -7.67 0.91 12.96
CA ASP A 289 -7.39 2.11 12.20
C ASP A 289 -7.57 1.93 10.69
N SER A 290 -8.02 2.98 10.02
CA SER A 290 -8.03 2.92 8.55
C SER A 290 -6.61 3.00 7.99
N LEU A 291 -5.84 3.99 8.43
CA LEU A 291 -4.43 4.13 8.10
C LEU A 291 -3.67 4.53 9.39
N ASP A 292 -2.80 3.66 9.86
CA ASP A 292 -1.81 3.96 10.90
C ASP A 292 -0.43 4.17 10.24
N TYR A 293 0.30 5.14 10.76
CA TYR A 293 1.72 5.29 10.46
C TYR A 293 2.53 5.80 11.64
N ASP A 294 3.70 5.20 11.80
CA ASP A 294 4.62 5.51 12.89
C ASP A 294 6.07 5.18 12.50
N VAL A 295 6.92 4.97 13.51
CA VAL A 295 8.35 4.60 13.42
C VAL A 295 9.16 5.37 12.38
N GLY A 296 8.91 6.68 12.26
CA GLY A 296 9.69 7.55 11.41
C GLY A 296 9.32 7.48 9.93
N TRP A 297 8.07 7.12 9.61
CA TRP A 297 7.58 7.15 8.24
C TRP A 297 7.55 8.60 7.74
N ARG A 298 8.08 8.78 6.52
CA ARG A 298 8.19 10.09 5.87
C ARG A 298 7.79 9.94 4.41
N GLY A 299 6.48 9.94 4.17
CA GLY A 299 5.89 9.76 2.85
C GLY A 299 4.70 10.68 2.60
N GLN A 300 4.07 10.49 1.45
CA GLN A 300 2.93 11.26 0.98
C GLN A 300 1.78 10.33 0.56
N VAL A 301 0.55 10.73 0.88
CA VAL A 301 -0.69 10.06 0.43
C VAL A 301 -1.56 11.04 -0.35
N GLN A 302 -2.04 10.66 -1.53
CA GLN A 302 -3.04 11.45 -2.27
C GLN A 302 -4.20 10.62 -2.78
N PHE A 303 -5.43 11.14 -2.63
CA PHE A 303 -6.68 10.45 -2.96
C PHE A 303 -6.90 9.25 -2.03
N LEU A 304 -7.13 9.55 -0.75
CA LEU A 304 -7.40 8.56 0.30
C LEU A 304 -8.88 8.61 0.68
N LEU A 305 -9.61 7.54 0.36
CA LEU A 305 -10.99 7.36 0.78
C LEU A 305 -11.03 6.27 1.86
N ALA A 306 -11.43 6.63 3.08
CA ALA A 306 -11.60 5.67 4.16
C ALA A 306 -13.01 5.76 4.75
N VAL A 307 -13.66 4.61 4.89
CA VAL A 307 -15.03 4.49 5.40
C VAL A 307 -15.10 3.38 6.44
N GLN A 308 -15.36 3.74 7.69
CA GLN A 308 -15.55 2.79 8.77
C GLN A 308 -16.86 2.01 8.61
N LYS A 309 -16.94 0.85 9.27
CA LYS A 309 -18.18 0.08 9.35
C LYS A 309 -19.23 0.83 10.18
N PRO A 310 -20.52 0.88 9.76
CA PRO A 310 -21.57 1.63 10.45
C PRO A 310 -21.74 1.32 11.94
N THR A 311 -21.40 0.10 12.35
CA THR A 311 -21.57 -0.41 13.72
C THR A 311 -20.23 -0.77 14.36
N ASN A 312 -19.15 -0.04 14.04
CA ASN A 312 -17.88 -0.26 14.73
C ASN A 312 -18.03 0.10 16.22
N THR A 313 -17.73 -0.84 17.09
CA THR A 313 -17.80 -0.68 18.56
C THR A 313 -16.42 -0.76 19.23
N GLN A 314 -15.34 -0.87 18.46
CA GLN A 314 -14.00 -0.81 19.01
C GLN A 314 -13.77 0.52 19.74
N SER A 315 -12.90 0.50 20.74
CA SER A 315 -12.62 1.65 21.60
C SER A 315 -11.34 2.39 21.24
N ASP A 316 -10.51 1.85 20.34
CA ASP A 316 -9.26 2.48 19.92
C ASP A 316 -9.06 2.58 18.39
N ASN A 317 -10.16 2.70 17.64
CA ASN A 317 -10.14 2.79 16.18
C ASN A 317 -10.30 4.24 15.72
N TYR A 318 -9.45 4.71 14.81
CA TYR A 318 -9.54 6.03 14.19
C TYR A 318 -9.56 5.89 12.66
N MET A 319 -9.77 7.02 11.98
CA MET A 319 -9.54 7.10 10.53
C MET A 319 -8.06 7.25 10.23
N LEU A 320 -7.33 7.83 11.18
CA LEU A 320 -5.89 7.95 11.20
C LEU A 320 -5.40 7.83 12.63
N GLU A 321 -4.50 6.89 12.84
CA GLU A 321 -3.58 6.87 13.97
C GLU A 321 -2.19 7.30 13.50
N ILE A 322 -1.53 8.10 14.33
CA ILE A 322 -0.25 8.70 14.01
C ILE A 322 0.60 8.77 15.28
N ASP A 323 1.76 8.12 15.26
CA ASP A 323 2.64 8.00 16.42
C ASP A 323 4.14 8.03 16.03
N SER A 324 5.02 7.96 17.04
CA SER A 324 6.44 7.63 16.91
C SER A 324 6.82 6.45 17.80
N ASN A 325 5.84 5.65 18.26
CA ASN A 325 6.00 4.47 19.12
C ASN A 325 6.99 4.70 20.28
N ASN A 326 6.68 5.68 21.14
CA ASN A 326 7.49 6.12 22.28
C ASN A 326 8.89 6.70 21.92
N GLY A 327 9.24 6.79 20.63
CA GLY A 327 10.48 7.34 20.11
C GLY A 327 10.29 8.73 19.54
N GLU A 328 9.70 9.66 20.30
CA GLU A 328 9.26 10.96 19.75
C GLU A 328 10.38 11.67 18.99
N ASP A 329 11.55 11.84 19.61
CA ASP A 329 12.72 12.47 19.00
C ASP A 329 13.66 11.48 18.29
N ALA A 330 13.24 10.23 18.11
CA ALA A 330 14.01 9.26 17.35
C ALA A 330 14.04 9.67 15.87
N LEU A 331 15.22 9.58 15.26
CA LEU A 331 15.41 9.94 13.86
C LEU A 331 15.36 8.69 12.98
N PRO A 332 14.74 8.75 11.79
CA PRO A 332 13.95 9.85 11.27
C PRO A 332 12.65 10.09 12.07
N ARG A 333 12.27 11.35 12.32
CA ARG A 333 10.99 11.66 13.00
C ARG A 333 9.81 11.35 12.07
N THR A 334 8.70 10.84 12.61
CA THR A 334 7.46 10.60 11.84
C THR A 334 6.95 11.92 11.26
N TRP A 335 6.76 11.96 9.94
CA TRP A 335 6.30 13.15 9.21
C TRP A 335 5.45 12.76 7.99
N GLY A 336 4.16 12.55 8.21
CA GLY A 336 3.20 12.17 7.16
C GLY A 336 2.60 13.38 6.44
N GLN A 337 2.39 13.29 5.13
CA GLN A 337 1.62 14.29 4.37
C GLN A 337 0.46 13.65 3.62
N ILE A 338 -0.76 14.11 3.84
CA ILE A 338 -1.97 13.55 3.26
C ILE A 338 -2.76 14.64 2.54
N ALA A 339 -3.01 14.45 1.24
CA ALA A 339 -3.77 15.36 0.40
C ALA A 339 -5.00 14.69 -0.21
N ASN A 340 -6.09 15.44 -0.38
CA ASN A 340 -7.31 14.95 -1.03
C ASN A 340 -7.83 13.67 -0.36
N PHE A 341 -8.30 13.80 0.88
CA PHE A 341 -8.78 12.67 1.68
C PHE A 341 -10.23 12.85 2.10
N THR A 342 -10.96 11.75 2.18
CA THR A 342 -12.35 11.70 2.65
C THR A 342 -12.46 10.62 3.72
N PHE A 343 -12.83 11.03 4.92
CA PHE A 343 -13.00 10.14 6.06
C PHE A 343 -14.44 10.09 6.52
N VAL A 344 -15.00 8.89 6.51
CA VAL A 344 -16.33 8.58 7.05
C VAL A 344 -16.15 7.74 8.30
N HIS A 345 -16.02 8.44 9.43
CA HIS A 345 -15.91 7.85 10.76
C HIS A 345 -17.31 7.68 11.35
N THR A 346 -17.62 6.48 11.83
CA THR A 346 -18.97 6.10 12.26
C THR A 346 -19.03 5.66 13.70
N THR A 347 -17.90 5.23 14.28
CA THR A 347 -17.87 4.75 15.66
C THR A 347 -18.19 5.87 16.66
N THR A 348 -18.80 5.47 17.77
CA THR A 348 -18.90 6.29 18.98
C THR A 348 -18.01 5.79 20.10
N GLY A 349 -17.25 4.70 19.88
CA GLY A 349 -16.41 4.03 20.87
C GLY A 349 -15.08 4.74 21.13
N THR A 350 -14.55 5.48 20.15
CA THR A 350 -13.37 6.35 20.32
C THR A 350 -13.75 7.81 20.56
N ASN A 351 -12.77 8.64 20.94
CA ASN A 351 -12.96 10.05 21.26
C ASN A 351 -12.88 11.00 20.04
N ALA A 352 -12.26 10.59 18.94
CA ALA A 352 -12.04 11.43 17.76
C ALA A 352 -11.87 10.63 16.47
N ALA A 353 -11.95 11.28 15.30
CA ALA A 353 -11.70 10.64 14.01
C ALA A 353 -10.21 10.57 13.61
N ILE A 354 -9.39 11.51 14.08
CA ILE A 354 -7.94 11.56 13.79
C ILE A 354 -7.22 11.68 15.12
N ARG A 355 -6.29 10.76 15.39
CA ARG A 355 -5.37 10.79 16.53
C ARG A 355 -3.97 11.14 16.06
N ILE A 356 -3.33 12.09 16.75
CA ILE A 356 -1.92 12.44 16.53
C ILE A 356 -1.21 12.45 17.89
N ARG A 357 -0.21 11.60 18.06
CA ARG A 357 0.55 11.45 19.31
C ARG A 357 2.03 11.23 19.05
N GLY A 358 2.80 10.98 20.12
CA GLY A 358 4.21 10.60 20.02
C GLY A 358 5.11 11.65 19.40
N GLY A 359 4.75 12.94 19.52
CA GLY A 359 5.48 14.01 18.86
C GLY A 359 5.37 14.00 17.33
N ALA A 360 4.56 13.15 16.71
CA ALA A 360 4.55 13.04 15.27
C ALA A 360 4.09 14.35 14.60
N ASP A 361 4.79 14.70 13.53
CA ASP A 361 4.47 15.85 12.71
C ASP A 361 3.61 15.39 11.54
N SER A 362 2.68 16.22 11.06
CA SER A 362 1.84 15.85 9.92
C SER A 362 1.31 17.05 9.14
N ARG A 363 0.96 16.84 7.87
CA ARG A 363 0.30 17.84 7.03
C ARG A 363 -0.92 17.25 6.36
N PHE A 364 -2.04 17.95 6.46
CA PHE A 364 -3.32 17.59 5.86
C PHE A 364 -3.75 18.67 4.87
N VAL A 365 -4.13 18.27 3.65
CA VAL A 365 -4.51 19.19 2.57
C VAL A 365 -5.78 18.72 1.88
N ASN A 366 -6.75 19.61 1.64
CA ASN A 366 -7.97 19.32 0.85
C ASN A 366 -8.77 18.13 1.39
N GLY A 367 -9.12 18.16 2.67
CA GLY A 367 -9.75 17.03 3.38
C GLY A 367 -11.22 17.22 3.68
N ILE A 368 -11.96 16.11 3.75
CA ILE A 368 -13.31 16.04 4.32
C ILE A 368 -13.29 15.02 5.45
N VAL A 369 -13.70 15.42 6.65
CA VAL A 369 -13.81 14.53 7.81
C VAL A 369 -15.24 14.59 8.32
N THR A 370 -15.92 13.45 8.34
CA THR A 370 -17.25 13.31 8.95
C THR A 370 -17.16 12.35 10.12
N THR A 371 -17.69 12.75 11.27
CA THR A 371 -17.66 11.93 12.50
C THR A 371 -18.76 12.34 13.47
N PRO A 372 -19.38 11.39 14.21
CA PRO A 372 -20.26 11.73 15.33
C PRO A 372 -19.48 12.20 16.58
N GLN A 373 -18.15 12.06 16.59
CA GLN A 373 -17.25 12.42 17.70
C GLN A 373 -16.46 13.70 17.40
N ALA A 374 -15.38 13.98 18.14
CA ALA A 374 -14.44 15.01 17.76
C ALA A 374 -13.77 14.68 16.41
N CYS A 375 -13.37 15.69 15.64
CA CYS A 375 -12.60 15.42 14.43
C CYS A 375 -11.14 15.12 14.75
N LEU A 376 -10.63 15.66 15.84
CA LEU A 376 -9.20 15.64 16.14
C LEU A 376 -8.94 15.41 17.62
N ASN A 377 -7.95 14.56 17.89
CA ASN A 377 -7.31 14.38 19.18
C ASN A 377 -5.80 14.51 18.97
N ILE A 378 -5.25 15.69 19.28
CA ILE A 378 -3.80 15.83 19.43
C ILE A 378 -3.45 15.50 20.87
N VAL A 379 -2.56 14.54 21.07
CA VAL A 379 -2.07 14.11 22.37
C VAL A 379 -0.72 14.77 22.64
N ALA A 380 -0.47 15.11 23.90
CA ALA A 380 0.84 15.61 24.33
C ALA A 380 1.91 14.53 24.14
N GLY A 381 3.18 14.91 24.31
CA GLY A 381 4.24 13.93 24.32
C GLY A 381 4.06 12.92 25.45
N ALA A 382 4.59 11.72 25.26
CA ALA A 382 4.77 10.71 26.29
C ALA A 382 5.78 11.16 27.35
N ASP A 383 6.55 12.23 27.14
CA ASP A 383 7.43 12.79 28.15
C ASP A 383 6.68 13.73 29.12
N ALA A 384 6.93 13.59 30.43
CA ALA A 384 6.22 14.35 31.47
C ALA A 384 6.44 15.89 31.42
N GLY A 385 7.29 16.38 30.52
CA GLY A 385 7.70 17.78 30.43
C GLY A 385 7.19 18.53 29.20
N GLY A 386 6.54 17.86 28.23
CA GLY A 386 6.42 18.39 26.87
C GLY A 386 5.06 18.23 26.19
N LYS A 387 4.75 19.20 25.32
CA LYS A 387 3.71 19.06 24.28
C LYS A 387 4.40 18.87 22.94
N THR A 388 5.18 17.80 22.82
CA THR A 388 6.07 17.57 21.67
C THR A 388 5.32 17.53 20.34
N THR A 389 4.09 17.02 20.31
CA THR A 389 3.23 16.98 19.10
C THR A 389 2.80 18.38 18.62
N ILE A 390 2.92 19.42 19.44
CA ILE A 390 2.60 20.80 19.05
C ILE A 390 3.74 21.77 19.36
N ARG A 391 4.97 21.27 19.49
CA ARG A 391 6.12 22.13 19.75
C ARG A 391 6.49 22.93 18.51
N ALA A 392 7.28 23.97 18.68
CA ALA A 392 7.76 24.76 17.56
C ALA A 392 8.81 23.98 16.75
N ALA A 393 8.85 24.25 15.44
CA ALA A 393 9.84 23.72 14.53
C ALA A 393 11.27 23.99 15.04
N ASP A 394 12.17 22.99 14.98
CA ASP A 394 13.57 23.14 15.39
C ASP A 394 14.45 23.81 14.31
N SER A 395 13.88 23.97 13.12
CA SER A 395 14.44 24.62 11.94
C SER A 395 13.34 25.42 11.23
N THR A 396 13.70 26.42 10.42
CA THR A 396 12.70 27.19 9.66
C THR A 396 11.83 26.23 8.84
N PRO A 397 10.49 26.31 8.91
CA PRO A 397 9.60 25.37 8.25
C PRO A 397 9.99 25.20 6.78
N SER A 398 10.51 24.02 6.42
CA SER A 398 10.69 23.67 5.02
C SER A 398 9.30 23.52 4.42
N THR A 399 8.92 24.45 3.55
CA THR A 399 7.71 24.33 2.73
C THR A 399 7.80 23.16 1.75
N SER A 400 9.01 22.66 1.49
CA SER A 400 9.30 21.49 0.65
C SER A 400 9.28 20.16 1.42
N SER A 401 8.70 19.15 0.77
CA SER A 401 8.71 17.74 1.20
C SER A 401 10.15 17.22 1.44
N PRO A 402 10.42 16.45 2.51
CA PRO A 402 11.71 15.99 2.95
C PRO A 402 11.96 14.53 2.56
N VAL A 403 11.36 14.06 1.47
CA VAL A 403 11.71 12.77 0.88
C VAL A 403 13.23 12.71 0.60
N VAL A 404 13.95 13.85 0.46
CA VAL A 404 15.44 13.95 0.48
C VAL A 404 15.96 15.32 1.01
N THR A 405 16.90 15.27 1.98
CA THR A 405 18.00 16.21 2.38
C THR A 405 17.85 17.74 2.27
N GLY A 406 16.80 18.35 2.82
CA GLY A 406 16.91 19.74 3.29
C GLY A 406 17.88 19.85 4.47
N THR A 407 18.34 21.05 4.84
CA THR A 407 19.01 21.28 6.14
C THR A 407 17.96 21.08 7.24
N LEU A 408 17.68 19.82 7.56
CA LEU A 408 16.80 19.47 8.65
C LEU A 408 17.45 19.95 9.93
N GLY A 409 16.67 20.56 10.83
CA GLY A 409 17.11 20.70 12.20
C GLY A 409 17.50 19.34 12.77
N ALA A 410 18.30 19.35 13.83
CA ALA A 410 18.87 18.14 14.39
C ALA A 410 17.81 17.11 14.82
N LEU A 411 16.58 17.54 15.12
CA LEU A 411 15.45 16.71 15.53
C LEU A 411 14.48 16.39 14.38
N GLN A 412 14.65 17.01 13.20
CA GLN A 412 13.70 16.90 12.08
C GLN A 412 12.27 17.29 12.49
N GLU A 413 12.14 18.34 13.30
CA GLU A 413 10.89 18.83 13.88
C GLU A 413 10.30 19.96 13.03
N TYR A 414 9.15 19.72 12.43
CA TYR A 414 8.52 20.63 11.45
C TYR A 414 7.50 21.58 12.05
N GLY A 415 7.32 21.52 13.37
CA GLY A 415 6.32 22.28 14.10
C GLY A 415 5.00 21.54 14.19
N PRO A 416 3.97 22.19 14.74
CA PRO A 416 2.68 21.57 14.96
C PRO A 416 2.05 21.06 13.65
N PRO A 417 1.21 20.02 13.70
CA PRO A 417 0.47 19.52 12.54
C PRO A 417 -0.23 20.63 11.77
N LEU A 418 -0.09 20.61 10.44
CA LEU A 418 -0.60 21.66 9.55
C LEU A 418 -1.86 21.19 8.83
N PHE A 419 -2.87 22.05 8.77
CA PHE A 419 -4.14 21.78 8.11
C PHE A 419 -4.41 22.83 7.04
N HIS A 420 -4.68 22.44 5.80
CA HIS A 420 -5.00 23.36 4.70
C HIS A 420 -6.27 22.91 3.97
N SER A 421 -7.26 23.78 3.89
CA SER A 421 -8.51 23.56 3.17
C SER A 421 -9.22 22.28 3.60
N ILE A 422 -9.72 22.25 4.83
CA ILE A 422 -10.37 21.08 5.43
C ILE A 422 -11.82 21.41 5.80
N TYR A 423 -12.74 20.50 5.47
CA TYR A 423 -14.12 20.55 5.96
C TYR A 423 -14.30 19.54 7.10
N PHE A 424 -14.35 20.04 8.33
CA PHE A 424 -14.56 19.26 9.54
C PHE A 424 -16.05 19.23 9.93
N ALA A 425 -16.71 18.13 9.61
CA ALA A 425 -18.07 17.80 10.04
C ALA A 425 -18.07 16.91 11.28
N CYS A 426 -17.65 17.48 12.41
CA CYS A 426 -17.57 16.79 13.70
C CYS A 426 -18.91 16.80 14.43
N GLY A 427 -19.03 15.91 15.42
CA GLY A 427 -20.08 15.90 16.42
C GLY A 427 -20.07 17.13 17.32
N THR A 428 -20.71 17.03 18.48
CA THR A 428 -20.85 18.18 19.41
C THR A 428 -19.49 18.78 19.78
N ASN A 429 -18.54 17.92 20.16
CA ASN A 429 -17.17 18.32 20.42
C ASN A 429 -16.38 18.36 19.10
N LYS A 430 -15.52 19.37 18.91
CA LYS A 430 -14.66 19.48 17.71
C LYS A 430 -13.29 18.88 17.94
N TYR A 431 -12.79 19.01 19.17
CA TYR A 431 -11.51 18.52 19.63
C TYR A 431 -11.71 17.68 20.89
N ALA A 432 -11.00 16.56 21.00
CA ALA A 432 -10.90 15.77 22.22
C ALA A 432 -9.54 16.05 22.88
N ALA A 433 -9.51 16.26 24.19
CA ALA A 433 -8.26 16.40 24.94
C ALA A 433 -7.96 15.10 25.69
N SER A 434 -6.73 14.60 25.53
CA SER A 434 -6.22 13.43 26.25
C SER A 434 -5.05 13.87 27.14
N THR A 435 -4.94 13.24 28.31
CA THR A 435 -3.88 13.52 29.29
C THR A 435 -2.91 12.36 29.34
N VAL A 436 -1.64 12.62 29.08
CA VAL A 436 -0.54 11.66 29.21
C VAL A 436 0.47 12.25 30.18
N ASN A 437 0.87 11.49 31.20
CA ASN A 437 1.83 11.93 32.22
C ASN A 437 1.52 13.31 32.86
N GLY A 438 0.23 13.62 33.02
CA GLY A 438 -0.25 14.88 33.60
C GLY A 438 -0.25 16.08 32.64
N VAL A 439 0.11 15.87 31.38
CA VAL A 439 0.14 16.91 30.33
C VAL A 439 -0.96 16.64 29.30
N SER A 440 -1.67 17.68 28.88
CA SER A 440 -2.68 17.60 27.82
C SER A 440 -2.44 18.71 26.80
N VAL A 441 -2.71 18.41 25.52
CA VAL A 441 -2.98 19.44 24.53
C VAL A 441 -4.46 19.80 24.65
N THR A 442 -4.74 20.99 25.16
CA THR A 442 -6.10 21.46 25.41
C THR A 442 -6.86 21.67 24.11
N THR A 443 -8.19 21.69 24.17
CA THR A 443 -9.03 21.97 23.00
C THR A 443 -8.76 23.35 22.39
N ALA A 444 -8.39 24.34 23.21
CA ALA A 444 -7.99 25.67 22.75
C ALA A 444 -6.64 25.66 22.01
N GLU A 445 -5.70 24.83 22.44
CA GLU A 445 -4.42 24.65 21.74
C GLU A 445 -4.60 23.90 20.43
N GLN A 446 -5.46 22.87 20.39
CA GLN A 446 -5.80 22.18 19.15
C GLN A 446 -6.50 23.11 18.15
N LEU A 447 -7.40 23.97 18.64
CA LEU A 447 -7.99 25.04 17.82
C LEU A 447 -6.92 25.97 17.26
N ALA A 448 -5.98 26.43 18.09
CA ALA A 448 -4.88 27.26 17.64
C ALA A 448 -4.01 26.55 16.58
N VAL A 449 -3.72 25.25 16.74
CA VAL A 449 -3.00 24.45 15.75
C VAL A 449 -3.74 24.42 14.40
N VAL A 450 -5.05 24.18 14.42
CA VAL A 450 -5.87 24.13 13.21
C VAL A 450 -6.07 25.51 12.57
N GLU A 451 -6.07 26.59 13.35
CA GLU A 451 -6.26 27.97 12.87
C GLU A 451 -4.94 28.75 12.67
N ASN A 452 -3.78 28.13 12.90
CA ASN A 452 -2.47 28.77 12.78
C ASN A 452 -2.20 29.27 11.35
N ALA A 453 -1.48 30.39 11.18
CA ALA A 453 -1.22 31.01 9.87
C ALA A 453 -0.09 30.32 9.09
N PRO A 454 -0.32 29.09 8.60
CA PRO A 454 -0.57 28.96 7.17
C PRO A 454 -1.85 28.16 6.83
N SER A 455 -2.63 27.75 7.82
CA SER A 455 -3.93 27.10 7.67
C SER A 455 -4.96 28.04 7.06
N THR A 456 -5.33 27.76 5.82
CA THR A 456 -6.29 28.54 5.04
C THR A 456 -7.52 27.71 4.74
N ASN A 457 -8.69 28.35 4.66
CA ASN A 457 -9.96 27.75 4.22
C ASN A 457 -10.41 26.54 5.08
N ILE A 458 -10.28 26.62 6.40
CA ILE A 458 -10.80 25.57 7.29
C ILE A 458 -12.25 25.88 7.67
N VAL A 459 -13.11 24.86 7.60
CA VAL A 459 -14.46 24.90 8.16
C VAL A 459 -14.52 23.97 9.36
N ILE A 460 -14.62 24.54 10.57
CA ILE A 460 -14.84 23.80 11.81
C ILE A 460 -16.34 23.83 12.12
N GLY A 461 -16.93 22.66 12.39
CA GLY A 461 -18.35 22.57 12.73
C GLY A 461 -19.28 22.54 11.52
N GLY A 462 -18.79 22.03 10.39
CA GLY A 462 -19.65 21.58 9.30
C GLY A 462 -20.66 20.53 9.76
N THR A 463 -21.67 20.26 8.94
CA THR A 463 -22.66 19.21 9.24
C THR A 463 -22.41 17.99 8.38
N ILE A 464 -22.65 16.79 8.93
CA ILE A 464 -22.48 15.53 8.19
C ILE A 464 -23.36 15.54 6.92
N GLY A 465 -24.60 16.05 7.01
CA GLY A 465 -25.51 16.13 5.86
C GLY A 465 -25.07 17.08 4.75
N ALA A 466 -24.24 18.09 5.04
CA ALA A 466 -23.65 18.97 4.04
C ALA A 466 -22.27 18.51 3.55
N ALA A 467 -21.63 17.58 4.26
CA ALA A 467 -20.28 17.12 3.98
C ALA A 467 -20.22 16.26 2.71
N LEU A 468 -21.11 15.27 2.61
CA LEU A 468 -21.03 14.22 1.62
C LEU A 468 -22.39 13.89 1.02
N VAL A 469 -22.37 13.50 -0.25
CA VAL A 469 -23.46 12.83 -0.95
C VAL A 469 -22.98 11.41 -1.25
N ASN A 470 -23.81 10.40 -0.97
CA ASN A 470 -23.47 8.99 -1.21
C ASN A 470 -22.09 8.58 -0.62
N MET A 471 -21.74 9.10 0.56
CA MET A 471 -20.52 8.77 1.36
C MET A 471 -19.17 9.23 0.81
N TYR A 472 -19.03 9.57 -0.47
CA TYR A 472 -17.73 10.03 -1.01
C TYR A 472 -17.84 11.21 -1.97
N GLN A 473 -19.02 11.48 -2.52
CA GLN A 473 -19.20 12.65 -3.39
C GLN A 473 -19.25 13.90 -2.52
N ILE A 474 -18.64 14.97 -3.01
CA ILE A 474 -18.57 16.23 -2.27
C ILE A 474 -19.98 16.83 -2.10
N GLY A 475 -20.37 17.10 -0.85
CA GLY A 475 -21.59 17.82 -0.53
C GLY A 475 -21.46 19.33 -0.66
N THR A 476 -22.56 20.04 -0.41
CA THR A 476 -22.62 21.51 -0.57
C THR A 476 -21.65 22.26 0.35
N GLY A 477 -21.29 21.69 1.50
CA GLY A 477 -20.36 22.28 2.46
C GLY A 477 -18.93 22.35 1.91
N PRO A 478 -18.25 21.23 1.68
CA PRO A 478 -16.89 21.25 1.16
C PRO A 478 -16.79 21.85 -0.26
N ALA A 479 -17.86 21.81 -1.06
CA ALA A 479 -17.90 22.51 -2.35
C ALA A 479 -17.75 24.04 -2.24
N ALA A 480 -18.09 24.62 -1.09
CA ALA A 480 -17.93 26.05 -0.81
C ALA A 480 -16.53 26.40 -0.25
N VAL A 481 -15.68 25.41 0.02
CA VAL A 481 -14.33 25.61 0.55
C VAL A 481 -13.35 25.68 -0.61
N THR A 482 -12.60 26.77 -0.70
CA THR A 482 -11.54 26.92 -1.69
C THR A 482 -10.42 25.92 -1.40
N ALA A 483 -10.16 25.00 -2.34
CA ALA A 483 -9.07 24.04 -2.22
C ALA A 483 -7.69 24.70 -2.34
N THR A 484 -6.71 24.15 -1.64
CA THR A 484 -5.30 24.52 -1.75
C THR A 484 -4.66 23.73 -2.88
N ASN A 485 -3.76 24.34 -3.66
CA ASN A 485 -2.97 23.58 -4.64
C ASN A 485 -1.97 22.68 -3.92
N ALA A 486 -2.29 21.38 -3.79
CA ALA A 486 -1.46 20.41 -3.09
C ALA A 486 -0.07 20.24 -3.72
N ALA A 487 0.08 20.54 -5.02
CA ALA A 487 1.37 20.44 -5.70
C ALA A 487 2.44 21.41 -5.15
N ASN A 488 2.02 22.47 -4.44
CA ASN A 488 2.93 23.41 -3.78
C ASN A 488 3.71 22.78 -2.60
N PHE A 489 3.28 21.62 -2.12
CA PHE A 489 3.90 20.91 -1.00
C PHE A 489 4.85 19.79 -1.43
N ASN A 490 5.03 19.59 -2.75
CA ASN A 490 6.00 18.65 -3.30
C ASN A 490 7.44 19.05 -2.95
N PRO A 491 8.39 18.10 -3.01
CA PRO A 491 9.80 18.41 -2.82
C PRO A 491 10.30 19.33 -3.93
N ALA A 492 11.33 20.12 -3.65
CA ALA A 492 11.94 20.98 -4.64
C ALA A 492 12.52 20.15 -5.81
N PRO A 493 12.42 20.60 -7.08
CA PRO A 493 12.94 19.85 -8.23
C PRO A 493 14.42 19.47 -8.14
N ALA A 494 15.23 20.26 -7.42
CA ALA A 494 16.66 20.00 -7.21
C ALA A 494 16.97 18.74 -6.39
N THR A 495 15.96 18.15 -5.73
CA THR A 495 16.11 16.90 -4.97
C THR A 495 16.12 15.65 -5.84
N GLY A 496 15.85 15.77 -7.16
CA GLY A 496 15.82 14.65 -8.10
C GLY A 496 14.62 13.69 -7.91
N LEU A 497 13.75 13.97 -6.94
CA LEU A 497 12.53 13.22 -6.70
C LEU A 497 11.40 13.76 -7.57
N ALA A 498 10.59 12.84 -8.11
CA ALA A 498 9.41 13.21 -8.84
C ALA A 498 8.38 13.90 -7.92
N ALA A 499 7.68 14.90 -8.46
CA ALA A 499 6.50 15.46 -7.82
C ALA A 499 5.46 14.35 -7.59
N PHE A 500 4.93 14.27 -6.39
CA PHE A 500 3.94 13.25 -6.02
C PHE A 500 2.52 13.81 -6.01
N PHE A 501 2.31 14.91 -5.28
CA PHE A 501 1.04 15.60 -5.26
C PHE A 501 0.76 16.28 -6.59
N VAL A 502 -0.42 16.01 -7.14
CA VAL A 502 -0.96 16.74 -8.29
C VAL A 502 -1.92 17.82 -7.79
N ASN A 503 -2.14 18.86 -8.59
CA ASN A 503 -3.18 19.82 -8.29
C ASN A 503 -4.56 19.18 -8.48
N ALA A 504 -5.35 19.13 -7.41
CA ALA A 504 -6.75 18.71 -7.41
C ALA A 504 -7.56 19.85 -6.76
N PRO A 505 -8.23 20.72 -7.55
CA PRO A 505 -8.84 21.96 -7.06
C PRO A 505 -10.19 21.72 -6.38
N TYR A 506 -10.26 20.73 -5.50
CA TYR A 506 -11.44 20.36 -4.72
C TYR A 506 -11.02 19.67 -3.41
N LEU A 507 -11.90 19.66 -2.42
CA LEU A 507 -11.73 18.90 -1.17
C LEU A 507 -12.13 17.44 -1.35
N GLY A 508 -11.53 16.53 -0.59
CA GLY A 508 -11.90 15.12 -0.60
C GLY A 508 -11.15 14.29 -1.64
N ALA A 509 -11.36 12.98 -1.57
CA ALA A 509 -10.68 11.98 -2.40
C ALA A 509 -11.26 11.83 -3.81
N VAL A 510 -12.48 12.33 -4.05
CA VAL A 510 -13.21 12.13 -5.31
C VAL A 510 -13.55 13.49 -5.93
N SER A 511 -13.20 13.67 -7.20
CA SER A 511 -13.51 14.90 -7.93
C SER A 511 -15.02 15.06 -8.09
N PRO A 512 -15.58 16.26 -7.87
CA PRO A 512 -16.98 16.54 -8.15
C PRO A 512 -17.21 16.77 -9.66
N THR A 513 -16.14 16.90 -10.45
CA THR A 513 -16.21 17.30 -11.85
C THR A 513 -16.41 16.08 -12.73
N ALA A 514 -17.56 15.99 -13.39
CA ALA A 514 -17.80 14.93 -14.35
C ALA A 514 -16.74 14.94 -15.47
N GLY A 515 -16.13 13.79 -15.75
CA GLY A 515 -15.07 13.63 -16.75
C GLY A 515 -13.64 13.89 -16.23
N ASP A 516 -13.47 14.34 -14.99
CA ASP A 516 -12.18 14.31 -14.31
C ASP A 516 -11.79 12.84 -14.03
N PRO A 517 -10.55 12.40 -14.33
CA PRO A 517 -10.09 11.04 -14.01
C PRO A 517 -10.29 10.66 -12.54
N ASN A 518 -10.21 11.62 -11.63
CA ASN A 518 -10.40 11.41 -10.19
C ASN A 518 -11.87 11.43 -9.75
N ALA A 519 -12.84 11.62 -10.66
CA ALA A 519 -14.26 11.47 -10.32
C ALA A 519 -14.68 9.99 -10.26
N THR A 520 -13.94 9.12 -10.95
CA THR A 520 -14.28 7.69 -11.11
C THR A 520 -13.08 6.78 -10.89
N TRP A 521 -11.98 7.25 -10.30
CA TRP A 521 -10.74 6.47 -10.14
C TRP A 521 -10.96 5.14 -9.41
N PHE A 522 -11.99 5.04 -8.54
CA PHE A 522 -12.34 3.84 -7.79
C PHE A 522 -13.18 2.81 -8.59
N GLN A 523 -13.74 3.18 -9.74
CA GLN A 523 -14.70 2.32 -10.45
C GLN A 523 -14.00 1.11 -11.10
N ARG A 524 -14.76 0.01 -11.28
CA ARG A 524 -14.37 -1.25 -11.96
C ARG A 524 -13.38 -2.14 -11.22
N TRP A 525 -12.45 -1.57 -10.47
CA TRP A 525 -11.43 -2.35 -9.77
C TRP A 525 -11.65 -2.45 -8.26
N THR A 526 -12.50 -1.62 -7.65
CA THR A 526 -12.95 -1.81 -6.26
C THR A 526 -14.12 -2.78 -6.18
N CYS A 527 -14.49 -3.17 -4.97
CA CYS A 527 -15.71 -3.93 -4.69
C CYS A 527 -16.65 -3.17 -3.73
N ASN A 528 -17.95 -3.39 -3.92
CA ASN A 528 -19.07 -2.84 -3.15
C ASN A 528 -19.36 -3.67 -1.90
N SER A 529 -19.81 -2.99 -0.84
CA SER A 529 -20.31 -3.61 0.39
C SER A 529 -21.40 -2.73 1.02
N ASN A 530 -21.98 -3.15 2.15
CA ASN A 530 -22.84 -2.30 2.98
C ASN A 530 -22.14 -1.06 3.57
N ARG A 531 -20.80 -0.92 3.47
CA ARG A 531 -20.07 0.31 3.86
C ARG A 531 -20.05 1.33 2.75
N ILE A 532 -19.88 0.89 1.51
CA ILE A 532 -19.75 1.81 0.37
C ILE A 532 -20.16 1.14 -0.94
N ASN A 533 -20.85 1.93 -1.76
CA ASN A 533 -21.25 1.54 -3.11
C ASN A 533 -20.52 2.44 -4.13
N PHE A 534 -19.53 1.85 -4.79
CA PHE A 534 -18.72 2.41 -5.87
C PHE A 534 -19.41 2.37 -7.24
N GLY A 535 -20.70 2.02 -7.28
CA GLY A 535 -21.51 1.99 -8.49
C GLY A 535 -21.57 0.62 -9.16
N ALA A 536 -22.38 0.53 -10.21
CA ALA A 536 -22.71 -0.73 -10.90
C ALA A 536 -21.54 -1.39 -11.63
N THR A 537 -20.45 -0.65 -11.87
CA THR A 537 -19.23 -1.16 -12.48
C THR A 537 -18.35 -1.95 -11.51
N SER A 538 -18.52 -1.76 -10.20
CA SER A 538 -17.82 -2.51 -9.16
C SER A 538 -18.68 -3.71 -8.74
N GLY A 539 -18.06 -4.89 -8.60
CA GLY A 539 -18.74 -6.10 -8.11
C GLY A 539 -18.93 -6.06 -6.59
N ALA A 540 -19.68 -6.99 -6.01
CA ALA A 540 -19.75 -7.12 -4.54
C ALA A 540 -18.46 -7.71 -3.96
N CYS A 541 -18.02 -7.27 -2.78
CA CYS A 541 -16.84 -7.82 -2.08
C CYS A 541 -17.06 -9.28 -1.65
N THR A 542 -18.31 -9.71 -1.51
CA THR A 542 -18.70 -11.10 -1.23
C THR A 542 -18.63 -12.00 -2.46
N ALA A 543 -18.43 -11.43 -3.65
CA ALA A 543 -18.32 -12.14 -4.92
C ALA A 543 -16.92 -11.99 -5.54
N LEU A 544 -16.55 -12.96 -6.37
CA LEU A 544 -15.30 -12.95 -7.14
C LEU A 544 -15.57 -12.98 -8.64
N PRO A 545 -14.69 -12.37 -9.46
CA PRO A 545 -14.78 -12.50 -10.91
C PRO A 545 -14.48 -13.96 -11.30
N VAL A 546 -15.42 -14.58 -12.00
CA VAL A 546 -15.35 -16.00 -12.42
C VAL A 546 -14.79 -16.20 -13.83
N ASN A 547 -14.35 -15.11 -14.48
CA ASN A 547 -13.83 -15.11 -15.85
C ASN A 547 -12.31 -15.32 -15.91
#